data_AF-A0A349JZ24-F1
#
_entry.id   AF-A0A349JZ24-F1
#
_cell.length_a   1.000
_cell.length_b   1.000
_cell.length_c   1.000
_cell.angle_alpha   90.00
_cell.angle_beta   90.00
_cell.angle_gamma   90.00
#
_symmetry.space_group_name_H-M   'P 1'
#
loop_
_entity.id
_entity.type
_entity.pdbx_description
1 polymer ?
#
loop_
_entity_poly.entity_id
_entity_poly.type
_entity_poly.pdbx_seq_one_letter_code
_entity_poly.pdbx_strand_id
1 'polypeptide(L)' 'GLTKSGIGIHGTASPRTIGRSLSAGCIRLANWDAARFPTLVRPGAKVVIR' A
#
# COMPACT_ATOMS: atom_id res chain seq x y z
N GLY A 1 1.30 -4.56 8.57
CA GLY A 1 2.14 -4.94 7.41
C GLY A 1 1.53 -6.12 6.70
N LEU A 2 2.11 -6.57 5.58
CA LEU A 2 1.72 -7.82 4.93
C LEU A 2 2.48 -9.00 5.54
N THR A 3 2.14 -10.22 5.13
CA THR A 3 2.78 -11.45 5.62
C THR A 3 4.24 -11.58 5.18
N LYS A 4 4.62 -10.96 4.05
CA LYS A 4 6.02 -10.89 3.62
C LYS A 4 6.74 -9.79 4.42
N SER A 5 7.80 -10.18 5.13
CA SER A 5 8.60 -9.26 5.95
C SER A 5 9.10 -8.07 5.12
N GLY A 6 9.06 -6.88 5.73
CA GLY A 6 9.46 -5.62 5.09
C GLY A 6 8.48 -5.06 4.06
N ILE A 7 7.36 -5.74 3.76
CA ILE A 7 6.37 -5.27 2.78
C ILE A 7 5.10 -4.74 3.48
N GLY A 8 4.63 -3.59 3.03
CA GLY A 8 3.41 -2.96 3.52
C GLY A 8 2.65 -2.21 2.43
N ILE A 9 1.41 -1.84 2.76
CA ILE A 9 0.57 -0.93 1.99
C ILE A 9 0.45 0.35 2.81
N HIS A 10 0.86 1.49 2.26
CA HIS A 10 0.86 2.77 2.99
C HIS A 10 0.74 3.97 2.05
N GLY A 11 0.47 5.15 2.61
CA GLY A 11 0.48 6.43 1.87
C GLY A 11 1.90 6.89 1.48
N THR A 12 2.04 8.09 0.92
CA THR A 12 3.36 8.63 0.59
C THR A 12 3.43 10.14 0.76
N ALA A 13 4.59 10.65 1.19
CA ALA A 13 4.91 12.08 1.15
C ALA A 13 5.33 12.57 -0.25
N SER A 14 5.55 11.63 -1.19
CA SER A 14 5.99 11.92 -2.57
C SER A 14 4.90 11.50 -3.57
N PRO A 15 3.77 12.21 -3.65
CA PRO A 15 2.59 11.79 -4.44
C PRO A 15 2.88 11.59 -5.93
N ARG A 16 3.85 12.32 -6.48
CA ARG A 16 4.29 12.17 -7.88
C ARG A 16 4.90 10.80 -8.21
N THR A 17 5.24 9.99 -7.20
CA THR A 17 5.82 8.65 -7.36
C THR A 17 4.77 7.55 -7.53
N ILE A 18 3.50 7.82 -7.19
CA ILE A 18 2.40 6.86 -7.31
C ILE A 18 2.22 6.46 -8.78
N GLY A 19 2.18 5.15 -9.05
CA GLY A 19 2.02 4.61 -10.40
C GLY A 19 3.21 4.80 -11.34
N ARG A 20 4.36 5.30 -10.85
CA ARG A 20 5.54 5.61 -11.68
C ARG A 20 6.82 5.01 -11.14
N SER A 21 7.11 5.23 -9.86
CA SER A 21 8.36 4.78 -9.26
C SER A 21 8.17 3.48 -8.50
N LEU A 22 9.09 2.54 -8.73
CA LEU A 22 9.24 1.36 -7.88
C LEU A 22 9.62 1.81 -6.47
N SER A 23 8.86 1.34 -5.50
CA SER A 23 9.27 1.39 -4.09
C SER A 23 10.37 0.34 -3.84
N ALA A 24 10.90 0.30 -2.61
CA ALA A 24 11.73 -0.82 -2.14
C ALA A 24 10.94 -2.13 -1.92
N GLY A 25 9.70 -2.23 -2.43
CA GLY A 25 8.81 -3.39 -2.31
C GLY A 25 7.42 -3.08 -1.74
N CYS A 26 7.25 -1.97 -1.00
CA CYS A 26 5.94 -1.57 -0.46
C CYS A 26 4.98 -1.05 -1.54
N ILE A 27 3.68 -1.26 -1.36
CA ILE A 27 2.65 -0.65 -2.21
C ILE A 27 2.33 0.75 -1.67
N ARG A 28 2.57 1.78 -2.50
CA ARG A 28 2.25 3.18 -2.16
C ARG A 28 0.89 3.56 -2.72
N LEU A 29 0.03 4.12 -1.87
CA LEU A 29 -1.25 4.70 -2.23
C LEU A 29 -1.21 6.23 -2.11
N ALA A 30 -2.19 6.91 -2.69
CA ALA A 30 -2.46 8.29 -2.29
C ALA A 30 -2.88 8.30 -0.81
N ASN A 31 -2.62 9.40 -0.10
CA ASN A 31 -2.88 9.45 1.34
C ASN A 31 -4.38 9.31 1.67
N TRP A 32 -5.27 9.86 0.83
CA TRP A 32 -6.71 9.67 0.99
C TRP A 32 -7.13 8.22 0.76
N ASP A 33 -6.50 7.52 -0.18
CA ASP A 33 -6.76 6.11 -0.44
C ASP A 33 -6.26 5.24 0.72
N ALA A 34 -5.07 5.54 1.26
CA ALA A 34 -4.53 4.87 2.44
C ALA A 34 -5.42 5.06 3.68
N ALA A 35 -6.01 6.24 3.86
CA ALA A 35 -6.96 6.51 4.95
C ALA A 35 -8.30 5.78 4.74
N ARG A 36 -8.77 5.66 3.50
CA ARG A 36 -10.01 4.95 3.15
C ARG A 36 -9.84 3.43 3.17
N PHE A 37 -8.65 2.92 2.87
CA PHE A 37 -8.39 1.49 2.66
C PHE A 37 -8.91 0.58 3.79
N PRO A 38 -8.73 0.89 5.09
CA PRO A 38 -9.24 0.05 6.18
C PRO A 38 -10.77 -0.05 6.26
N THR A 39 -11.53 0.82 5.59
CA THR A 39 -13.00 0.72 5.54
C THR A 39 -13.48 -0.24 4.45
N LEU A 40 -12.59 -0.59 3.52
CA LEU A 40 -12.89 -1.47 2.38
C LEU A 40 -12.45 -2.91 2.62
N VAL A 41 -11.47 -3.13 3.49
CA VAL A 41 -10.90 -4.46 3.76
C VAL A 41 -10.77 -4.72 5.26
N ARG A 42 -10.88 -5.99 5.64
CA ARG A 42 -10.66 -6.45 7.03
C ARG A 42 -9.23 -6.98 7.20
N PRO A 43 -8.65 -6.92 8.41
CA PRO A 43 -7.44 -7.67 8.73
C PRO A 43 -7.57 -9.14 8.33
N GLY A 44 -6.52 -9.71 7.74
CA GLY A 44 -6.53 -11.08 7.20
C GLY A 44 -6.98 -11.20 5.73
N ALA A 45 -7.42 -10.12 5.09
CA ALA A 45 -7.71 -10.12 3.65
C ALA A 45 -6.49 -10.57 2.83
N LYS A 46 -6.72 -11.48 1.88
CA LYS A 46 -5.67 -11.98 0.99
C LYS A 46 -5.24 -10.88 0.01
N VAL A 47 -3.95 -10.55 0.01
CA VAL A 47 -3.34 -9.65 -0.96
C VAL A 47 -2.60 -10.48 -2.01
N VAL A 48 -2.94 -10.29 -3.28
CA VAL A 48 -2.32 -10.98 -4.42
C VAL A 48 -1.55 -9.94 -5.24
N ILE A 49 -0.24 -10.13 -5.37
CA ILE A 49 0.66 -9.30 -6.19
C ILE A 49 1.10 -10.16 -7.36
N ARG A 50 1.01 -9.63 -8.58
CA ARG A 50 1.40 -10.30 -9.83
C ARG A 50 2.45 -9.48 -10.56
#